data_AF-A0A410PLL6-F1
#
_entry.id   AF-A0A410PLL6-F1
#
_cell.length_a   1.000
_cell.length_b   1.000
_cell.length_c   1.000
_cell.angle_alpha   90.00
_cell.angle_beta   90.00
_cell.angle_gamma   90.00
#
_symmetry.space_group_name_H-M   'P 1'
#
loop_
_entity.id
_entity.type
_entity.pdbx_description
1 polymer ?
#
loop_
_entity_poly.entity_id
_entity_poly.type
_entity_poly.pdbx_seq_one_letter_code
_entity_poly.pdbx_strand_id
1 'polypeptide(L)' 'MSPASLYTTLKKLLAAGLVELSCDTDENKKVYKITNKGRDMLIKEIERKKQMIKFAENFLNEGDIHEK' A
#
# COMPACT_ATOMS: atom_id res chain seq x y z
N MET A 1 -9.98 -10.33 -3.28
CA MET A 1 -10.71 -9.04 -3.35
C MET A 1 -11.79 -9.17 -4.41
N SER A 2 -13.02 -8.72 -4.17
CA SER A 2 -14.04 -8.68 -5.21
C SER A 2 -13.68 -7.61 -6.26
N PRO A 3 -14.05 -7.77 -7.55
CA PRO A 3 -13.89 -6.71 -8.56
C PRO A 3 -14.42 -5.36 -8.09
N ALA A 4 -15.56 -5.33 -7.41
CA ALA A 4 -16.14 -4.11 -6.84
C ALA A 4 -15.21 -3.43 -5.81
N SER A 5 -14.51 -4.22 -5.00
CA SER A 5 -13.53 -3.71 -4.03
C SER A 5 -12.31 -3.11 -4.72
N LEU A 6 -11.84 -3.71 -5.82
CA LEU A 6 -10.71 -3.18 -6.60
C LEU A 6 -11.06 -1.81 -7.21
N TYR A 7 -12.21 -1.69 -7.87
CA TYR A 7 -12.64 -0.42 -8.46
C TYR A 7 -12.80 0.68 -7.41
N THR A 8 -13.33 0.33 -6.25
CA THR A 8 -13.46 1.27 -5.12
C THR A 8 -12.10 1.73 -4.62
N THR A 9 -11.13 0.82 -4.50
CA THR A 9 -9.75 1.17 -4.12
C THR A 9 -9.11 2.07 -5.17
N LEU A 10 -9.21 1.75 -6.46
CA LEU A 10 -8.67 2.58 -7.55
C LEU A 10 -9.28 3.99 -7.52
N LYS A 11 -10.59 4.12 -7.30
CA LYS A 11 -11.26 5.42 -7.18
C LYS A 11 -10.71 6.24 -6.02
N LYS A 12 -10.46 5.61 -4.87
CA LYS A 12 -9.86 6.27 -3.70
C LYS A 12 -8.41 6.70 -3.95
N LEU A 13 -7.61 5.84 -4.59
CA LEU A 13 -6.22 6.14 -4.93
C LEU A 13 -6.13 7.31 -5.93
N LEU A 14 -7.04 7.35 -6.92
CA LEU A 14 -7.14 8.43 -7.88
C LEU A 14 -7.55 9.74 -7.19
N ALA A 15 -8.58 9.71 -6.34
CA ALA A 15 -9.03 10.89 -5.58
C ALA A 15 -7.94 11.43 -4.63
N ALA A 16 -7.08 10.56 -4.10
CA ALA A 16 -5.94 10.94 -3.29
C ALA A 16 -4.71 11.43 -4.09
N GLY A 17 -4.75 11.33 -5.43
CA GLY A 17 -3.65 11.69 -6.32
C GLY A 17 -2.45 10.74 -6.23
N LEU A 18 -2.66 9.50 -5.80
CA LEU A 18 -1.60 8.48 -5.65
C LEU A 18 -1.41 7.68 -6.95
N VAL A 19 -2.44 7.64 -7.78
CA VAL A 19 -2.41 7.10 -9.14
C VAL A 19 -3.07 8.10 -10.09
N GLU A 20 -2.75 7.99 -11.37
CA GLU A 20 -3.33 8.78 -12.45
C GLU A 20 -3.64 7.88 -13.65
N LEU A 21 -4.56 8.32 -14.52
CA LEU A 21 -4.85 7.61 -15.77
C LEU A 21 -3.68 7.77 -16.74
N SER A 22 -3.27 6.66 -17.36
CA SER A 22 -2.36 6.69 -18.49
C SER A 22 -3.11 7.24 -19.70
N CYS A 23 -2.53 8.24 -20.37
CA CYS A 23 -3.11 8.82 -21.58
C CYS A 23 -2.92 7.94 -22.81
N ASP A 24 -2.09 6.90 -22.71
CA ASP A 24 -1.50 6.19 -23.85
C ASP A 24 -2.16 4.84 -24.13
N THR A 25 -3.48 4.74 -23.93
CA THR A 25 -4.17 3.45 -24.04
C THR A 25 -5.47 3.54 -24.81
N ASP A 26 -5.65 2.53 -25.67
CA ASP A 26 -6.85 2.15 -26.41
C ASP A 26 -8.14 2.47 -25.64
N GLU A 27 -9.11 3.10 -26.32
CA GLU A 27 -10.28 3.78 -25.72
C GLU A 27 -11.14 2.89 -24.81
N ASN A 28 -10.99 1.56 -24.94
CA ASN A 28 -11.73 0.56 -24.20
C ASN A 28 -11.07 0.09 -22.89
N LYS A 29 -9.87 0.57 -22.55
CA LYS A 29 -9.15 0.15 -21.33
C LYS A 29 -8.58 1.32 -20.55
N LYS A 30 -9.03 1.47 -19.30
CA LYS A 30 -8.42 2.40 -18.34
C LYS A 30 -7.17 1.78 -17.71
N VAL A 31 -5.99 2.32 -18.02
CA VAL A 31 -4.74 1.95 -17.36
C VAL A 31 -4.36 3.04 -16.37
N TYR A 32 -3.94 2.64 -15.16
CA TYR A 32 -3.54 3.54 -14.10
C TYR A 32 -2.03 3.41 -13.85
N LYS A 33 -1.35 4.53 -13.67
CA LYS A 33 0.06 4.58 -13.27
C LYS A 33 0.22 5.26 -11.91
N ILE A 34 1.22 4.86 -11.14
CA ILE A 34 1.54 5.50 -9.86
C ILE A 34 2.12 6.90 -10.11
N THR A 35 1.73 7.87 -9.30
CA THR A 35 2.31 9.22 -9.32
C THR A 35 3.58 9.28 -8.46
N ASN A 36 4.37 10.35 -8.58
CA ASN A 36 5.49 10.59 -7.65
C ASN A 36 5.02 10.65 -6.19
N LYS A 37 3.89 11.34 -5.93
CA LYS A 37 3.24 11.36 -4.61
C LYS A 37 2.87 9.96 -4.11
N GLY A 38 2.32 9.12 -5.00
CA GLY A 38 2.01 7.73 -4.71
C GLY A 38 3.26 6.93 -4.34
N ARG A 39 4.36 7.12 -5.08
CA ARG A 39 5.64 6.47 -4.81
C ARG A 39 6.22 6.86 -3.45
N ASP A 40 6.22 8.15 -3.13
CA ASP A 40 6.71 8.65 -1.85
C ASP A 40 5.89 8.11 -0.67
N MET A 41 4.56 8.05 -0.83
CA MET A 41 3.68 7.45 0.17
C MET A 41 3.96 5.95 0.34
N LEU A 42 4.15 5.22 -0.77
CA LEU A 42 4.45 3.79 -0.73
C LEU A 42 5.76 3.50 0.00
N ILE A 43 6.80 4.30 -0.23
CA ILE A 43 8.08 4.18 0.48
C ILE A 43 7.88 4.36 1.99
N LYS A 44 7.14 5.39 2.41
CA LYS A 44 6.83 5.63 3.83
C LYS A 44 6.05 4.48 4.45
N GLU A 45 5.10 3.91 3.71
CA GLU A 45 4.31 2.77 4.17
C GLU A 45 5.14 1.50 4.32
N ILE A 46 6.12 1.27 3.43
CA ILE A 46 7.08 0.17 3.57
C ILE A 46 7.90 0.33 4.85
N GLU A 47 8.45 1.51 5.11
CA GLU A 47 9.22 1.77 6.34
C GLU A 47 8.35 1.60 7.60
N ARG A 48 7.12 2.09 7.58
CA ARG A 48 6.16 1.89 8.66
C ARG A 48 5.91 0.40 8.94
N LYS A 49 5.74 -0.42 7.89
CA LYS A 49 5.53 -1.87 8.04
C LYS A 49 6.77 -2.58 8.59
N LYS A 50 7.98 -2.18 8.19
CA LYS A 50 9.22 -2.71 8.78
C LYS A 50 9.29 -2.43 10.28
N GLN A 51 8.93 -1.22 10.71
CA GLN A 51 8.87 -0.86 12.13
C GLN A 51 7.84 -1.71 12.90
N MET A 52 6.67 -1.96 12.31
CA MET A 52 5.66 -2.83 12.91
C MET A 52 6.15 -4.27 13.08
N ILE A 53 6.84 -4.81 12.07
CA ILE A 53 7.40 -6.17 12.14
C ILE A 53 8.45 -6.23 13.25
N LYS A 54 9.40 -5.29 13.28
CA LYS A 54 10.41 -5.22 14.33
C LYS A 54 9.79 -5.14 15.73
N PHE A 55 8.73 -4.35 15.88
CA PHE A 55 8.00 -4.25 17.15
C PHE A 55 7.37 -5.59 17.54
N ALA A 56 6.73 -6.28 16.61
CA ALA A 56 6.12 -7.58 16.85
C ALA A 56 7.17 -8.66 17.18
N GLU A 57 8.30 -8.68 16.47
CA GLU A 57 9.42 -9.57 16.74
C GLU A 57 10.01 -9.35 18.14
N ASN A 58 10.23 -8.10 18.54
CA ASN A 58 10.70 -7.78 19.88
C ASN A 58 9.73 -8.27 20.96
N PHE A 59 8.43 -8.05 20.75
CA PHE A 59 7.41 -8.51 21.69
C PHE A 59 7.41 -10.04 21.86
N LEU A 60 7.57 -10.79 20.77
CA LEU A 60 7.66 -12.26 20.83
C LEU A 60 8.94 -12.71 21.56
N ASN A 61 10.08 -12.09 21.26
CA ASN A 61 11.37 -12.44 21.90
C ASN A 61 11.43 -12.08 23.40
N GLU A 62 10.73 -11.03 23.83
CA GLU A 62 10.63 -10.65 25.25
C GLU A 62 9.66 -11.56 26.02
N GLY A 63 8.66 -12.14 25.36
CA GLY A 63 7.71 -13.09 25.93
C GLY A 63 8.30 -14.47 26.26
N ASP A 64 9.43 -14.85 25.66
CA ASP A 64 10.10 -16.14 25.88
C ASP A 64 10.96 -16.20 27.17
N ILE A 65 11.11 -15.09 27.90
CA ILE A 65 12.03 -14.97 29.05
C ILE A 65 11.31 -15.18 30.41
N HIS A 66 9.98 -15.34 30.44
CA HIS A 66 9.21 -15.47 31.70
C HIS A 66 8.61 -16.86 32.01
N GLU A 67 8.98 -17.92 31.30
CA GLU A 67 8.75 -19.31 31.74
C GLU A 67 10.08 -20.04 32.00
N LYS A 68 10.72 -19.75 33.14
CA LYS A 68 11.66 -20.67 33.80
C LYS A 68 11.63 -20.51 35.31
#